data_AF-A0AA35R0L9-F1
#
_entry.id   AF-A0AA35R0L9-F1
#
_cell.length_a   1.000
_cell.length_b   1.000
_cell.length_c   1.000
_cell.angle_alpha   90.00
_cell.angle_beta   90.00
_cell.angle_gamma   90.00
#
_symmetry.space_group_name_H-M   'P 1'
#
loop_
_entity.id
_entity.type
_entity.pdbx_description
1 polymer ?
#
loop_
_entity_poly.entity_id
_entity_poly.type
_entity_poly.pdbx_seq_one_letter_code
_entity_poly.pdbx_strand_id
1 'polypeptide(L)'
;MVLKGEDWLAQTVEATLEPDLPICDTHHHFWVARPEPAAYQRYLLPDLTADVSSGHNVRSTVFIEVRCEYRQSGPEEMRPVGEIEYIETIATESATGSHGTTKAAAAHHRARGPETWRCGASGAGGDARRQPGPLQGRPALDGMGHQP
;
A
#
# COMPACT_ATOMS: atom_id res chain seq x y z
N MET A 1 15.50 -18.15 -22.97
CA MET A 1 14.15 -18.36 -22.41
C MET A 1 13.59 -16.99 -22.07
N VAL A 2 12.38 -16.65 -22.52
CA VAL A 2 11.75 -15.36 -22.19
C VAL A 2 10.93 -15.55 -20.92
N LEU A 3 11.31 -14.87 -19.84
CA LEU A 3 10.56 -14.86 -18.58
C LEU A 3 9.25 -14.09 -18.79
N LYS A 4 8.14 -14.56 -18.20
CA LYS A 4 6.82 -13.92 -18.29
C LYS A 4 6.29 -13.64 -16.89
N GLY A 5 5.56 -12.53 -16.73
CA GLY A 5 4.87 -12.24 -15.46
C GLY A 5 5.83 -12.31 -14.26
N GLU A 6 5.47 -13.11 -13.26
CA GLU A 6 6.20 -13.31 -12.01
C GLU A 6 7.29 -14.40 -12.09
N ASP A 7 7.49 -15.06 -13.25
CA ASP A 7 8.45 -16.17 -13.41
C ASP A 7 9.89 -15.78 -13.00
N TRP A 8 10.22 -14.49 -13.07
CA TRP A 8 11.53 -13.97 -12.67
C TRP A 8 11.75 -14.04 -11.14
N LEU A 9 10.69 -13.96 -10.33
CA LEU A 9 10.78 -14.07 -8.87
C LEU A 9 11.23 -15.48 -8.44
N ALA A 10 10.92 -16.48 -9.26
CA ALA A 10 11.26 -17.88 -9.00
C ALA A 10 12.67 -18.28 -9.48
N GLN A 11 13.47 -17.35 -10.02
CA GLN A 11 14.78 -17.68 -10.57
C GLN A 11 15.77 -18.15 -9.51
N THR A 12 15.67 -17.63 -8.29
CA THR A 12 16.51 -18.00 -7.16
C THR A 12 15.68 -17.97 -5.90
N VAL A 13 15.79 -19.03 -5.08
CA VAL A 13 15.22 -19.07 -3.73
C VAL A 13 16.37 -19.16 -2.75
N GLU A 14 16.50 -18.13 -1.91
CA GLU A 14 17.53 -18.05 -0.88
C GLU A 14 16.95 -18.45 0.47
N ALA A 15 17.77 -19.07 1.33
CA ALA A 15 17.35 -19.38 2.68
C ALA A 15 17.32 -18.11 3.53
N THR A 16 16.24 -17.89 4.28
CA THR A 16 16.13 -16.79 5.23
C THR A 16 17.22 -16.88 6.29
N LEU A 17 18.04 -15.84 6.37
CA LEU A 17 19.01 -15.68 7.45
C LEU A 17 18.35 -14.98 8.64
N GLU A 18 18.68 -15.43 9.85
CA GLU A 18 18.19 -14.85 11.12
C GLU A 18 16.66 -14.64 11.11
N PRO A 19 15.87 -15.71 10.93
CA PRO A 19 14.42 -15.59 10.72
C PRO A 19 13.69 -14.94 11.89
N ASP A 20 14.28 -14.93 13.09
CA ASP A 20 13.70 -14.30 14.27
C ASP A 20 14.05 -12.81 14.41
N LEU A 21 14.99 -12.27 13.63
CA LEU A 21 15.40 -10.87 13.70
C LEU A 21 14.23 -9.96 13.27
N PRO A 22 13.74 -9.06 14.15
CA PRO A 22 12.62 -8.18 13.80
C PRO A 22 13.08 -7.11 12.79
N ILE A 23 12.38 -7.04 11.66
CA ILE A 23 12.69 -6.12 10.56
C ILE A 23 11.59 -5.06 10.42
N CYS A 24 12.01 -3.83 10.16
CA CYS A 24 11.15 -2.79 9.61
C CYS A 24 11.54 -2.56 8.16
N ASP A 25 10.66 -2.88 7.21
CA ASP A 25 10.88 -2.53 5.81
C ASP A 25 10.63 -1.04 5.62
N THR A 26 11.69 -0.30 5.32
CA THR A 26 11.64 1.16 5.26
C THR A 26 11.12 1.73 3.94
N HIS A 27 10.86 0.89 2.93
CA HIS A 27 10.49 1.41 1.60
C HIS A 27 9.68 0.40 0.78
N HIS A 28 8.38 0.65 0.67
CA HIS A 28 7.56 0.05 -0.38
C HIS A 28 6.53 1.08 -0.89
N HIS A 29 5.88 0.74 -1.99
CA HIS A 29 4.77 1.51 -2.54
C HIS A 29 3.56 0.60 -2.72
N PHE A 30 2.37 1.19 -2.82
CA PHE A 30 1.16 0.52 -3.27
C PHE A 30 0.65 1.18 -4.55
N TRP A 31 0.08 0.40 -5.45
CA TRP A 31 -0.49 0.91 -6.68
C TRP A 31 -1.69 0.06 -7.12
N VAL A 32 -2.79 0.71 -7.47
CA VAL A 32 -4.01 0.06 -8.00
C VAL A 32 -3.88 -0.20 -9.49
N ALA A 33 -3.30 0.76 -10.21
CA ALA A 33 -3.00 0.68 -11.64
C ALA A 33 -1.79 1.57 -11.95
N ARG A 34 -0.81 1.04 -12.70
CA ARG A 34 0.26 1.81 -13.33
C ARG A 34 0.18 1.68 -14.85
N PRO A 35 0.62 2.70 -15.61
CA PRO A 35 0.55 2.64 -17.06
C PRO A 35 1.34 1.45 -17.63
N GLU A 36 2.58 1.20 -17.18
CA GLU A 36 3.43 0.12 -17.68
C GLU A 36 4.47 -0.30 -16.63
N PRO A 37 5.02 -1.54 -16.68
CA PRO A 37 4.66 -2.67 -17.56
C PRO A 37 3.42 -3.44 -17.10
N ALA A 38 2.69 -4.07 -18.04
CA ALA A 38 1.44 -4.81 -17.79
C ALA A 38 1.51 -5.85 -16.66
N ALA A 39 2.67 -6.50 -16.49
CA ALA A 39 2.88 -7.51 -15.46
C ALA A 39 2.90 -6.95 -14.02
N TYR A 40 3.15 -5.65 -13.83
CA TYR A 40 3.32 -5.02 -12.50
C TYR A 40 2.41 -3.81 -12.31
N GLN A 41 1.22 -3.84 -12.91
CA GLN A 41 0.29 -2.71 -12.84
C GLN A 41 -0.40 -2.60 -11.48
N ARG A 42 -0.37 -3.64 -10.65
CA ARG A 42 -1.02 -3.68 -9.33
C ARG A 42 -0.09 -4.26 -8.26
N TYR A 43 -0.09 -3.63 -7.10
CA TYR A 43 0.58 -4.11 -5.89
C TYR A 43 -0.17 -3.53 -4.69
N LEU A 44 -0.85 -4.40 -3.96
CA LEU A 44 -1.77 -4.08 -2.88
C LEU A 44 -1.41 -4.89 -1.63
N LEU A 45 -2.22 -4.72 -0.58
CA LEU A 45 -1.98 -5.35 0.71
C LEU A 45 -1.78 -6.89 0.64
N PRO A 46 -2.55 -7.66 -0.15
CA PRO A 46 -2.30 -9.10 -0.26
C PRO A 46 -0.94 -9.45 -0.89
N ASP A 47 -0.49 -8.65 -1.85
CA ASP A 47 0.79 -8.85 -2.54
C ASP A 47 1.94 -8.59 -1.57
N LEU A 48 1.90 -7.46 -0.85
CA LEU A 48 2.86 -7.17 0.23
C LEU A 48 2.85 -8.26 1.30
N THR A 49 1.66 -8.74 1.68
CA THR A 49 1.53 -9.79 2.70
C THR A 49 2.23 -11.08 2.29
N ALA A 50 2.11 -11.47 1.02
CA ALA A 50 2.82 -12.62 0.48
C ALA A 50 4.34 -12.43 0.58
N ASP A 51 4.84 -11.25 0.18
CA ASP A 51 6.27 -10.93 0.18
C ASP A 51 6.86 -10.93 1.60
N VAL A 52 6.20 -10.25 2.55
CA VAL A 52 6.69 -10.13 3.93
C VAL A 52 6.51 -11.42 4.75
N SER A 53 5.73 -12.38 4.23
CA SER A 53 5.53 -13.71 4.85
C SER A 53 6.43 -14.79 4.25
N SER A 54 7.40 -14.42 3.41
CA SER A 54 8.32 -15.34 2.72
C SER A 54 9.36 -16.02 3.62
N GLY A 55 9.45 -15.63 4.90
CA GLY A 55 10.31 -16.25 5.91
C GLY A 55 10.98 -15.25 6.84
N HIS A 56 11.15 -14.01 6.40
CA HIS A 56 11.69 -12.92 7.22
C HIS A 56 10.68 -12.45 8.27
N ASN A 57 11.15 -12.11 9.47
CA ASN A 57 10.32 -11.54 10.54
C ASN A 57 10.11 -10.02 10.37
N VAL A 58 9.44 -9.63 9.28
CA VAL A 58 9.03 -8.23 9.03
C VAL A 58 7.85 -7.89 9.93
N ARG A 59 8.01 -6.89 10.81
CA ARG A 59 6.97 -6.49 11.78
C ARG A 59 6.18 -5.28 11.34
N SER A 60 6.80 -4.40 10.56
CA SER A 60 6.21 -3.17 10.10
C SER A 60 6.84 -2.71 8.80
N THR A 61 6.09 -1.94 8.02
CA THR A 61 6.60 -1.34 6.80
C THR A 61 6.33 0.16 6.74
N VAL A 62 7.11 0.89 5.95
CA VAL A 62 6.94 2.32 5.66
C VAL A 62 6.50 2.48 4.21
N PHE A 63 5.36 3.14 3.99
CA PHE A 63 4.90 3.48 2.66
C PHE A 63 5.53 4.80 2.19
N ILE A 64 5.97 4.82 0.94
CA ILE A 64 6.53 6.00 0.27
C ILE A 64 5.59 6.44 -0.86
N GLU A 65 5.37 7.75 -0.97
CA GLU A 65 4.46 8.34 -1.96
C GLU A 65 4.80 7.91 -3.39
N VAL A 66 3.76 7.76 -4.22
CA VAL A 66 3.96 7.27 -5.59
C VAL A 66 2.96 7.77 -6.61
N ARG A 67 2.18 8.79 -6.24
CA ARG A 67 1.15 9.41 -7.07
C ARG A 67 -0.03 8.48 -7.38
N CYS A 68 -0.39 7.59 -6.46
CA CYS A 68 -1.58 6.75 -6.58
C CYS A 68 -2.79 7.36 -5.86
N GLU A 69 -4.00 7.06 -6.34
CA GLU A 69 -5.26 7.45 -5.69
C GLU A 69 -5.38 8.93 -5.28
N TYR A 70 -4.86 9.85 -6.11
CA TYR A 70 -5.09 11.28 -5.93
C TYR A 70 -6.57 11.61 -5.95
N ARG A 71 -6.99 12.63 -5.19
CA ARG A 71 -8.38 13.11 -5.23
C ARG A 71 -8.73 13.53 -6.67
N GLN A 72 -9.93 13.13 -7.09
CA GLN A 72 -10.45 13.44 -8.42
C GLN A 72 -11.13 14.82 -8.49
N SER A 73 -11.36 15.46 -7.34
CA SER A 73 -11.97 16.79 -7.22
C SER A 73 -11.38 17.57 -6.05
N GLY A 74 -11.66 18.88 -5.99
CA GLY A 74 -11.12 19.81 -5.00
C GLY A 74 -9.93 20.63 -5.51
N PRO A 75 -9.28 21.43 -4.64
CA PRO A 75 -8.10 22.22 -4.99
C PRO A 75 -6.96 21.34 -5.51
N GLU A 76 -6.27 21.80 -6.55
CA GLU A 76 -5.23 21.02 -7.24
C GLU A 76 -4.09 20.64 -6.28
N GLU A 77 -3.68 21.59 -5.44
CA GLU A 77 -2.65 21.43 -4.41
C GLU A 77 -3.04 20.41 -3.33
N MET A 78 -4.34 20.10 -3.20
CA MET A 78 -4.87 19.14 -2.24
C MET A 78 -5.16 17.76 -2.85
N ARG A 79 -4.91 17.56 -4.15
CA ARG A 79 -5.11 16.25 -4.79
C ARG A 79 -4.18 15.15 -4.24
N PRO A 80 -2.89 15.41 -3.94
CA PRO A 80 -1.99 14.39 -3.37
C PRO A 80 -2.44 13.85 -2.01
N VAL A 81 -3.26 14.60 -1.26
CA VAL A 81 -3.80 14.14 0.02
C VAL A 81 -4.67 12.89 -0.14
N GLY A 82 -5.27 12.66 -1.32
CA GLY A 82 -6.05 11.46 -1.60
C GLY A 82 -5.23 10.16 -1.48
N GLU A 83 -3.95 10.21 -1.87
CA GLU A 83 -3.05 9.07 -1.71
C GLU A 83 -2.93 8.70 -0.23
N ILE A 84 -2.71 9.69 0.62
CA ILE A 84 -2.57 9.51 2.06
C ILE A 84 -3.86 8.97 2.69
N GLU A 85 -5.02 9.46 2.26
CA GLU A 85 -6.32 8.95 2.73
C GLU A 85 -6.52 7.48 2.35
N TYR A 86 -6.09 7.10 1.14
CA TYR A 86 -6.11 5.72 0.68
C TYR A 86 -5.15 4.83 1.50
N ILE A 87 -3.92 5.28 1.74
CA ILE A 87 -2.94 4.52 2.53
C ILE A 87 -3.34 4.36 3.99
N GLU A 88 -3.95 5.36 4.62
CA GLU A 88 -4.50 5.22 5.98
C GLU A 88 -5.56 4.11 6.03
N THR A 89 -6.35 3.93 4.96
CA THR A 89 -7.33 2.83 4.87
C THR A 89 -6.64 1.48 4.86
N ILE A 90 -5.58 1.31 4.04
CA ILE A 90 -4.77 0.08 3.98
C ILE A 90 -4.10 -0.19 5.33
N ALA A 91 -3.48 0.82 5.94
CA ALA A 91 -2.80 0.70 7.23
C ALA A 91 -3.78 0.29 8.35
N THR A 92 -4.99 0.86 8.33
CA THR A 92 -6.06 0.51 9.28
C THR A 92 -6.53 -0.93 9.07
N GLU A 93 -6.73 -1.36 7.82
CA GLU A 93 -7.11 -2.74 7.49
C GLU A 93 -6.03 -3.74 7.93
N SER A 94 -4.76 -3.47 7.61
CA SER A 94 -3.63 -4.31 8.04
C SER A 94 -3.53 -4.41 9.57
N ALA A 95 -3.76 -3.32 10.29
CA ALA A 95 -3.72 -3.31 11.76
C ALA A 95 -4.78 -4.21 12.42
N THR A 96 -5.83 -4.64 11.70
CA THR A 96 -6.79 -5.62 12.21
C THR A 96 -6.20 -7.04 12.32
N GLY A 97 -5.09 -7.31 11.64
CA GLY A 97 -4.46 -8.62 11.57
C GLY A 97 -5.07 -9.59 10.55
N SER A 98 -6.07 -9.15 9.77
CA SER A 98 -6.71 -9.99 8.74
C SER A 98 -5.76 -10.40 7.61
N HIS A 99 -4.69 -9.64 7.40
CA HIS A 99 -3.64 -9.88 6.40
C HIS A 99 -2.31 -10.30 7.05
N GLY A 100 -2.37 -11.00 8.18
CA GLY A 100 -1.19 -11.44 8.91
C GLY A 100 -0.72 -10.45 9.97
N THR A 101 0.43 -10.74 10.59
CA THR A 101 0.90 -10.00 11.79
C THR A 101 1.70 -8.74 11.48
N THR A 102 2.13 -8.56 10.23
CA THR A 102 2.88 -7.38 9.77
C THR A 102 1.98 -6.16 9.73
N LYS A 103 2.45 -5.05 10.31
CA LYS A 103 1.77 -3.75 10.23
C LYS A 103 2.17 -3.04 8.93
N ALA A 104 1.40 -3.22 7.88
CA ALA A 104 1.64 -2.57 6.60
C ALA A 104 1.43 -1.05 6.70
N ALA A 105 2.33 -0.28 6.08
CA ALA A 105 2.33 1.18 6.10
C ALA A 105 2.18 1.76 7.52
N ALA A 106 2.81 1.11 8.51
CA ALA A 106 2.81 1.52 9.91
C ALA A 106 3.33 2.95 10.10
N ALA A 107 4.18 3.41 9.19
CA ALA A 107 4.47 4.82 8.99
C ALA A 107 4.22 5.22 7.54
N HIS A 108 3.62 6.40 7.39
CA HIS A 108 3.39 7.09 6.13
C HIS A 108 3.15 8.58 6.43
N HIS A 109 3.23 9.45 5.42
CA HIS A 109 2.90 10.86 5.63
C HIS A 109 1.44 11.02 6.02
N ARG A 110 1.14 11.69 7.13
CA ARG A 110 -0.25 11.90 7.59
C ARG A 110 -0.63 13.37 7.45
N ALA A 111 -1.60 13.65 6.59
CA ALA A 111 -2.20 14.98 6.51
C ALA A 111 -3.20 15.16 7.66
N ARG A 112 -2.84 15.88 8.72
CA ARG A 112 -3.79 16.36 9.75
C ARG A 112 -4.02 17.85 9.58
N GLY A 113 -4.87 18.22 8.61
CA GLY A 113 -5.32 19.60 8.39
C GLY A 113 -4.19 20.63 8.17
N PRO A 114 -4.53 21.91 7.98
CA PRO A 114 -3.54 22.95 7.70
C PRO A 114 -2.62 23.31 8.88
N GLU A 115 -2.89 22.82 10.10
CA GLU A 115 -2.20 23.30 11.31
C GLU A 115 -1.24 22.29 11.96
N THR A 116 -1.18 21.03 11.49
CA THR A 116 -0.27 20.03 12.08
C THR A 116 0.27 19.01 11.07
N TRP A 117 1.34 19.35 10.37
CA TRP A 117 2.17 18.33 9.72
C TRP A 117 3.04 17.65 10.77
N ARG A 118 2.78 16.36 11.07
CA ARG A 118 3.67 15.52 11.88
C ARG A 118 3.85 14.18 11.19
N CYS A 119 5.07 13.65 11.21
CA CYS A 119 5.32 12.24 10.91
C CYS A 119 4.58 11.41 11.97
N GLY A 120 3.62 10.57 11.54
CA GLY A 120 2.77 9.78 12.44
C GLY A 120 2.91 8.30 12.13
N ALA A 121 3.01 7.48 13.18
CA ALA A 121 2.83 6.03 13.07
C ALA A 121 1.35 5.69 13.30
N SER A 122 0.83 4.66 12.63
CA SER A 122 -0.49 4.07 12.95
C SER A 122 -0.40 3.33 14.29
N GLY A 123 -0.59 4.06 15.37
CA GLY A 123 -0.73 3.50 16.71
C GLY A 123 -2.12 2.91 16.90
N ALA A 124 -2.18 1.64 17.29
CA ALA A 124 -3.37 0.95 17.79
C ALA A 124 -3.84 1.52 19.16
N GLY A 125 -4.07 2.83 19.23
CA GLY A 125 -4.71 3.54 20.33
C GLY A 125 -6.01 4.13 19.83
N GLY A 126 -7.13 3.45 20.11
CA GLY A 126 -8.43 3.78 19.55
C GLY A 126 -9.00 5.15 19.98
N ASP A 127 -9.60 5.85 19.01
CA ASP A 127 -10.82 6.64 19.25
C ASP A 127 -11.95 5.95 18.48
N ALA A 128 -12.83 5.27 19.21
CA ALA A 128 -13.87 4.36 18.71
C ALA A 128 -15.04 5.09 18.01
N ARG A 129 -14.80 6.14 17.22
CA ARG A 129 -15.87 7.00 16.70
C ARG A 129 -15.94 7.25 15.20
N ARG A 130 -15.17 6.54 14.37
CA ARG A 130 -15.45 6.48 12.92
C ARG A 130 -15.18 5.09 12.38
N GLN A 131 -16.25 4.36 12.10
CA GLN A 131 -16.16 3.20 11.23
C GLN A 131 -15.95 3.69 9.79
N PRO A 132 -14.94 3.19 9.04
CA PRO A 132 -14.91 3.38 7.61
C PRO A 132 -16.09 2.60 6.99
N GLY A 133 -16.85 3.27 6.12
CA GLY A 133 -17.95 2.64 5.38
C GLY A 133 -17.42 1.57 4.40
N PRO A 134 -18.29 0.66 3.94
CA PRO A 134 -17.86 -0.44 3.07
C PRO A 134 -17.32 0.09 1.74
N LEU A 135 -16.30 -0.58 1.22
CA LEU A 135 -15.82 -0.44 -0.15
C LEU A 135 -16.95 -0.88 -1.11
N GLN A 136 -17.81 0.06 -1.51
CA GLN A 136 -18.75 -0.17 -2.61
C GLN A 136 -18.02 0.02 -3.94
N GLY A 137 -18.12 -1.02 -4.77
CA GLY A 137 -17.40 -1.16 -6.03
C GLY A 137 -17.55 0.04 -6.95
N ARG A 138 -16.42 0.50 -7.47
CA ARG A 138 -16.36 1.45 -8.59
C ARG A 138 -16.48 0.64 -9.88
N PRO A 139 -17.28 1.08 -10.87
CA PRO A 139 -17.47 0.32 -12.10
C PRO A 139 -16.13 0.17 -12.85
N ALA A 140 -15.92 -1.01 -13.42
CA ALA A 140 -14.88 -1.25 -14.40
C ALA A 140 -15.06 -0.26 -15.56
N LEU A 141 -14.00 0.43 -15.93
CA LEU A 141 -13.99 1.30 -17.11
C LEU A 141 -13.93 0.40 -18.35
N ASP A 142 -15.10 0.07 -18.89
CA ASP A 142 -15.24 -0.31 -20.30
C ASP A 142 -15.00 0.93 -21.16
N GLY A 143 -14.03 0.81 -22.08
CA GLY A 143 -14.00 1.53 -23.34
C GLY A 143 -13.74 3.04 -23.31
N MET A 144 -12.47 3.44 -23.42
CA MET A 144 -12.14 4.69 -24.12
C MET A 144 -11.19 4.38 -25.27
N GLY A 145 -11.79 4.10 -26.42
CA GLY A 145 -11.18 4.42 -27.71
C GLY A 145 -11.67 5.79 -28.14
N HIS A 146 -10.76 6.75 -28.30
CA HIS A 146 -10.52 7.40 -29.59
C HIS A 146 -9.27 8.28 -29.49
N GLN A 147 -8.36 8.07 -30.45
CA GLN A 147 -7.29 8.96 -30.88
C GLN A 147 -7.85 10.29 -31.43
N PRO A 148 -7.02 11.31 -31.74
CA PRO A 148 -5.56 11.31 -31.90
C PRO A 148 -4.75 12.15 -30.89
#